data_AF-A0A7K1GMR5-F1
#
_entry.id   AF-A0A7K1GMR5-F1
#
_cell.length_a   1.000
_cell.length_b   1.000
_cell.length_c   1.000
_cell.angle_alpha   90.00
_cell.angle_beta   90.00
_cell.angle_gamma   90.00
#
_symmetry.space_group_name_H-M   'P 1'
#
loop_
_entity.id
_entity.type
_entity.pdbx_description
1 polymer ?
#
loop_
_entity_poly.entity_id
_entity_poly.type
_entity_poly.pdbx_seq_one_letter_code
_entity_poly.pdbx_strand_id
1 'polypeptide(L)'
;MKPNTQQLTELTTQVRRDILRMVHAVSSGHPGGSLGCAEFLVTLYQKLMDRKEEFKMDGKDEDLFFLSNGHISPVFYSVLARSGYFPVSELATFRKINTRLQGHPCTHDKLPGVRMASGSLGQGLSVATGAAQAKKLNNDNHLVYVLMGDGELQEGQNWEAMMYASAKKVDNLIATVDLNGKQIDGPTEDVLNLGSVKAKFEAFDWEVVEVLKGNDIDSIIAGYEEAKAKAGKGKPVCVLLHTEMGNGVDFMMGTHAWHGKAPSDAQLEEALKQNPETSFGDY
;
A
#
# COMPACT_ATOMS: atom_id res chain seq x y z
N MET A 1 14.82 1.62 18.41
CA MET A 1 15.35 2.75 17.61
C MET A 1 14.76 2.60 16.21
N LYS A 2 14.24 3.67 15.58
CA LYS A 2 13.69 3.57 14.22
C LYS A 2 14.81 3.26 13.21
N PRO A 3 14.57 2.44 12.18
CA PRO A 3 15.59 2.10 11.20
C PRO A 3 16.05 3.32 10.37
N ASN A 4 17.30 3.29 9.95
CA ASN A 4 17.85 4.26 9.00
C ASN A 4 17.51 3.87 7.54
N THR A 5 17.82 4.76 6.59
CA THR A 5 17.51 4.56 5.15
C THR A 5 18.17 3.31 4.58
N GLN A 6 19.38 2.96 5.00
CA GLN A 6 20.06 1.74 4.56
C GLN A 6 19.32 0.47 5.01
N GLN A 7 18.91 0.41 6.29
CA GLN A 7 18.15 -0.72 6.82
C GLN A 7 16.78 -0.86 6.13
N LEU A 8 16.13 0.25 5.81
CA LEU A 8 14.89 0.25 5.02
C LEU A 8 15.12 -0.23 3.57
N THR A 9 16.26 0.12 2.98
CA THR A 9 16.64 -0.31 1.61
C THR A 9 16.90 -1.82 1.57
N GLU A 10 17.62 -2.37 2.54
CA GLU A 10 17.82 -3.81 2.68
C GLU A 10 16.48 -4.55 2.83
N LEU A 11 15.62 -4.08 3.72
CA LEU A 11 14.30 -4.68 3.90
C LEU A 11 13.44 -4.58 2.63
N THR A 12 13.48 -3.45 1.91
CA THR A 12 12.75 -3.27 0.64
C THR A 12 13.21 -4.28 -0.40
N THR A 13 14.52 -4.50 -0.52
CA THR A 13 15.09 -5.51 -1.43
C THR A 13 14.57 -6.91 -1.06
N GLN A 14 14.53 -7.24 0.22
CA GLN A 14 13.98 -8.51 0.67
C GLN A 14 12.47 -8.64 0.41
N VAL A 15 11.70 -7.58 0.61
CA VAL A 15 10.25 -7.56 0.31
C VAL A 15 10.01 -7.81 -1.17
N ARG A 16 10.81 -7.26 -2.08
CA ARG A 16 10.73 -7.58 -3.52
C ARG A 16 10.96 -9.05 -3.79
N ARG A 17 11.96 -9.67 -3.16
CA ARG A 17 12.21 -11.12 -3.28
C ARG A 17 11.00 -11.93 -2.83
N ASP A 18 10.40 -11.55 -1.70
CA ASP A 18 9.20 -12.24 -1.21
C ASP A 18 8.04 -12.14 -2.19
N ILE A 19 7.79 -10.95 -2.74
CA ILE A 19 6.73 -10.73 -3.74
C ILE A 19 6.92 -11.67 -4.91
N LEU A 20 8.14 -11.68 -5.49
CA LEU A 20 8.48 -12.49 -6.65
C LEU A 20 8.32 -13.99 -6.38
N ARG A 21 8.81 -14.46 -5.23
CA ARG A 21 8.72 -15.87 -4.82
C ARG A 21 7.28 -16.30 -4.52
N MET A 22 6.49 -15.43 -3.86
CA MET A 22 5.08 -15.72 -3.57
C MET A 22 4.27 -15.89 -4.85
N VAL A 23 4.34 -14.94 -5.78
CA VAL A 23 3.50 -14.99 -6.99
C VAL A 23 3.94 -16.09 -7.96
N HIS A 24 5.25 -16.37 -8.05
CA HIS A 24 5.81 -17.46 -8.84
C HIS A 24 5.35 -18.82 -8.34
N ALA A 25 5.43 -19.07 -7.03
CA ALA A 25 5.15 -20.38 -6.43
C ALA A 25 3.73 -20.91 -6.67
N VAL A 26 2.79 -20.03 -7.03
CA VAL A 26 1.40 -20.37 -7.35
C VAL A 26 0.98 -19.93 -8.75
N SER A 27 1.92 -19.44 -9.58
CA SER A 27 1.66 -18.91 -10.93
C SER A 27 0.51 -17.91 -10.98
N SER A 28 0.35 -17.11 -9.92
CA SER A 28 -0.82 -16.26 -9.71
C SER A 28 -0.50 -15.12 -8.74
N GLY A 29 -0.91 -13.90 -9.08
CA GLY A 29 -0.72 -12.72 -8.23
C GLY A 29 -0.39 -11.47 -9.02
N HIS A 30 -0.15 -10.37 -8.29
CA HIS A 30 0.01 -9.03 -8.87
C HIS A 30 1.37 -8.43 -8.50
N PRO A 31 2.46 -8.82 -9.18
CA PRO A 31 3.79 -8.33 -8.84
C PRO A 31 3.98 -6.85 -9.17
N GLY A 32 3.42 -6.34 -10.27
CA GLY A 32 3.68 -4.97 -10.75
C GLY A 32 3.41 -3.90 -9.68
N GLY A 33 2.15 -3.77 -9.24
CA GLY A 33 1.79 -2.79 -8.21
C GLY A 33 2.42 -3.10 -6.84
N SER A 34 2.66 -4.38 -6.54
CA SER A 34 3.34 -4.78 -5.30
C SER A 34 4.78 -4.26 -5.26
N LEU A 35 5.54 -4.42 -6.34
CA LEU A 35 6.91 -3.95 -6.49
C LEU A 35 6.99 -2.42 -6.49
N GLY A 36 6.04 -1.75 -7.17
CA GLY A 36 5.97 -0.29 -7.22
C GLY A 36 5.73 0.36 -5.85
N CYS A 37 5.04 -0.32 -4.94
CA CYS A 37 4.74 0.18 -3.59
C CYS A 37 5.68 -0.35 -2.49
N ALA A 38 6.77 -1.04 -2.82
CA ALA A 38 7.64 -1.69 -1.84
C ALA A 38 8.30 -0.69 -0.88
N GLU A 39 8.94 0.36 -1.40
CA GLU A 39 9.56 1.40 -0.56
C GLU A 39 8.54 2.06 0.37
N PHE A 40 7.36 2.36 -0.16
CA PHE A 40 6.31 3.04 0.57
C PHE A 40 5.83 2.20 1.76
N LEU A 41 5.41 0.95 1.52
CA LEU A 41 4.87 0.13 2.61
C LEU A 41 5.93 -0.24 3.64
N VAL A 42 7.18 -0.49 3.22
CA VAL A 42 8.30 -0.70 4.14
C VAL A 42 8.52 0.54 5.02
N THR A 43 8.64 1.71 4.41
CA THR A 43 8.86 2.98 5.13
C THR A 43 7.69 3.31 6.06
N LEU A 44 6.46 3.08 5.59
CA LEU A 44 5.24 3.32 6.35
C LEU A 44 5.23 2.50 7.63
N TYR A 45 5.40 1.18 7.51
CA TYR A 45 5.31 0.25 8.63
C TYR A 45 6.49 0.35 9.58
N GLN A 46 7.69 0.59 9.08
CA GLN A 46 8.92 0.50 9.88
C GLN A 46 9.33 1.83 10.52
N LYS A 47 8.85 2.96 9.98
CA LYS A 47 9.31 4.29 10.39
C LYS A 47 8.20 5.30 10.61
N LEU A 48 7.18 5.33 9.75
CA LEU A 48 6.20 6.41 9.79
C LEU A 48 5.06 6.14 10.78
N MET A 49 4.42 4.98 10.75
CA MET A 49 3.28 4.72 11.63
C MET A 49 3.70 4.60 13.10
N ASP A 50 2.86 5.10 13.99
CA ASP A 50 2.86 4.69 15.40
C ASP A 50 2.05 3.40 15.55
N ARG A 51 2.68 2.32 15.98
CA ARG A 51 2.08 0.98 15.98
C ARG A 51 2.37 0.28 17.29
N LYS A 52 1.40 -0.49 17.78
CA LYS A 52 1.63 -1.40 18.90
C LYS A 52 2.27 -2.71 18.39
N GLU A 53 3.07 -3.34 19.25
CA GLU A 53 3.66 -4.65 18.95
C GLU A 53 2.57 -5.74 18.87
N GLU A 54 1.60 -5.70 19.79
CA GLU A 54 0.45 -6.60 19.79
C GLU A 54 -0.67 -6.07 18.87
N PHE A 55 -1.06 -6.86 17.88
CA PHE A 55 -2.19 -6.51 17.01
C PHE A 55 -3.53 -6.67 17.73
N LYS A 56 -4.33 -5.59 17.73
CA LYS A 56 -5.73 -5.62 18.15
C LYS A 56 -6.63 -5.08 17.05
N MET A 57 -7.71 -5.80 16.74
CA MET A 57 -8.62 -5.47 15.62
C MET A 57 -9.30 -4.09 15.77
N ASP A 58 -9.50 -3.59 16.99
CA ASP A 58 -10.07 -2.27 17.25
C ASP A 58 -9.06 -1.12 17.11
N GLY A 59 -7.76 -1.41 17.20
CA GLY A 59 -6.68 -0.47 16.87
C GLY A 59 -6.69 0.81 17.69
N LYS A 60 -7.01 0.71 18.98
CA LYS A 60 -7.01 1.85 19.91
C LYS A 60 -5.59 2.30 20.21
N ASP A 61 -5.38 3.62 20.25
CA ASP A 61 -4.10 4.27 20.55
C ASP A 61 -2.93 3.78 19.68
N GLU A 62 -3.20 3.57 18.39
CA GLU A 62 -2.20 3.34 17.35
C GLU A 62 -2.70 3.85 16.00
N ASP A 63 -1.81 4.05 15.05
CA ASP A 63 -2.16 4.35 13.68
C ASP A 63 -2.75 3.10 12.99
N LEU A 64 -3.65 3.32 12.02
CA LEU A 64 -4.25 2.24 11.24
C LEU A 64 -3.84 2.34 9.78
N PHE A 65 -3.72 1.19 9.11
CA PHE A 65 -3.51 1.13 7.67
C PHE A 65 -4.57 0.24 7.00
N PHE A 66 -5.02 0.67 5.83
CA PHE A 66 -5.95 -0.06 4.96
C PHE A 66 -5.40 -0.16 3.54
N LEU A 67 -5.37 -1.37 2.98
CA LEU A 67 -5.02 -1.60 1.59
C LEU A 67 -6.29 -1.66 0.74
N SER A 68 -6.61 -0.58 0.03
CA SER A 68 -7.82 -0.49 -0.81
C SER A 68 -7.67 -1.25 -2.12
N ASN A 69 -6.55 -1.05 -2.81
CA ASN A 69 -6.13 -1.79 -4.01
C ASN A 69 -5.64 -3.21 -3.64
N GLY A 70 -6.51 -4.00 -3.01
CA GLY A 70 -6.18 -5.27 -2.36
C GLY A 70 -5.48 -6.32 -3.22
N HIS A 71 -5.45 -6.15 -4.54
CA HIS A 71 -4.78 -7.06 -5.45
C HIS A 71 -3.25 -7.09 -5.23
N ILE A 72 -2.66 -5.99 -4.73
CA ILE A 72 -1.23 -5.92 -4.33
C ILE A 72 -0.98 -6.55 -2.95
N SER A 73 -1.76 -7.56 -2.58
CA SER A 73 -1.60 -8.33 -1.35
C SER A 73 -0.20 -8.92 -1.12
N PRO A 74 0.61 -9.30 -2.15
CA PRO A 74 1.97 -9.80 -1.91
C PRO A 74 2.86 -8.84 -1.11
N VAL A 75 2.95 -7.56 -1.50
CA VAL A 75 3.79 -6.59 -0.76
C VAL A 75 3.26 -6.40 0.67
N PHE A 76 1.93 -6.35 0.82
CA PHE A 76 1.32 -6.13 2.12
C PHE A 76 1.58 -7.29 3.08
N TYR A 77 1.44 -8.54 2.61
CA TYR A 77 1.74 -9.71 3.43
C TYR A 77 3.21 -9.81 3.80
N SER A 78 4.12 -9.55 2.86
CA SER A 78 5.56 -9.54 3.15
C SER A 78 5.90 -8.50 4.24
N VAL A 79 5.40 -7.27 4.10
CA VAL A 79 5.62 -6.21 5.08
C VAL A 79 5.00 -6.54 6.44
N LEU A 80 3.79 -7.12 6.49
CA LEU A 80 3.18 -7.54 7.75
C LEU A 80 4.00 -8.65 8.44
N ALA A 81 4.41 -9.69 7.70
CA ALA A 81 5.21 -10.78 8.24
C ALA A 81 6.55 -10.27 8.80
N ARG A 82 7.25 -9.42 8.03
CA ARG A 82 8.53 -8.81 8.43
C ARG A 82 8.38 -7.73 9.50
N SER A 83 7.15 -7.28 9.75
CA SER A 83 6.81 -6.41 10.88
C SER A 83 6.36 -7.18 12.13
N GLY A 84 6.43 -8.52 12.12
CA GLY A 84 6.14 -9.37 13.28
C GLY A 84 4.66 -9.73 13.48
N TYR A 85 3.77 -9.44 12.53
CA TYR A 85 2.35 -9.77 12.66
C TYR A 85 2.08 -11.28 12.58
N PHE A 86 2.89 -12.01 11.82
CA PHE A 86 2.83 -13.47 11.68
C PHE A 86 4.17 -14.01 11.16
N PRO A 87 4.45 -15.32 11.26
CA PRO A 87 5.73 -15.90 10.83
C PRO A 87 6.00 -15.69 9.33
N VAL A 88 7.23 -15.32 8.98
CA VAL A 88 7.65 -15.12 7.58
C VAL A 88 7.51 -16.40 6.74
N SER A 89 7.66 -17.57 7.34
CA SER A 89 7.46 -18.87 6.67
C SER A 89 6.03 -19.07 6.15
N GLU A 90 5.03 -18.36 6.68
CA GLU A 90 3.64 -18.43 6.19
C GLU A 90 3.50 -17.85 4.77
N LEU A 91 4.41 -16.97 4.33
CA LEU A 91 4.45 -16.42 2.96
C LEU A 91 4.51 -17.53 1.89
N ALA A 92 5.10 -18.69 2.20
CA ALA A 92 5.11 -19.88 1.34
C ALA A 92 3.71 -20.47 1.06
N THR A 93 2.68 -20.01 1.76
CA THR A 93 1.29 -20.50 1.63
C THR A 93 0.39 -19.59 0.81
N PHE A 94 0.91 -18.44 0.31
CA PHE A 94 0.14 -17.46 -0.46
C PHE A 94 -0.75 -18.10 -1.54
N ARG A 95 -2.04 -17.73 -1.55
CA ARG A 95 -3.10 -18.23 -2.46
C ARG A 95 -3.34 -19.75 -2.48
N LYS A 96 -2.71 -20.54 -1.61
CA LYS A 96 -3.00 -21.99 -1.51
C LYS A 96 -4.33 -22.20 -0.78
N ILE A 97 -4.98 -23.34 -1.04
CA ILE A 97 -6.19 -23.71 -0.31
C ILE A 97 -5.92 -23.75 1.21
N ASN A 98 -6.86 -23.25 2.01
CA ASN A 98 -6.78 -23.18 3.48
C ASN A 98 -5.67 -22.28 4.06
N THR A 99 -5.03 -21.43 3.25
CA THR A 99 -4.13 -20.38 3.77
C THR A 99 -4.93 -19.23 4.37
N ARG A 100 -4.31 -18.44 5.24
CA ARG A 100 -4.81 -17.11 5.63
C ARG A 100 -4.35 -16.00 4.67
N LEU A 101 -3.32 -16.27 3.86
CA LEU A 101 -2.74 -15.35 2.86
C LEU A 101 -3.50 -15.43 1.53
N GLN A 102 -4.75 -14.96 1.56
CA GLN A 102 -5.69 -15.00 0.44
C GLN A 102 -5.24 -14.14 -0.75
N GLY A 103 -5.84 -14.34 -1.93
CA GLY A 103 -5.46 -13.56 -3.13
C GLY A 103 -5.69 -12.05 -2.99
N HIS A 104 -6.66 -11.68 -2.15
CA HIS A 104 -6.93 -10.34 -1.65
C HIS A 104 -7.06 -10.42 -0.12
N PRO A 105 -6.66 -9.39 0.66
CA PRO A 105 -6.78 -9.40 2.11
C PRO A 105 -8.21 -9.68 2.55
N CYS A 106 -8.35 -10.55 3.56
CA CYS A 106 -9.64 -10.95 4.11
C CYS A 106 -9.53 -11.06 5.63
N THR A 107 -10.59 -10.69 6.34
CA THR A 107 -10.65 -10.76 7.81
C THR A 107 -11.15 -12.11 8.32
N HIS A 108 -11.70 -12.97 7.44
CA HIS A 108 -12.31 -14.25 7.81
C HIS A 108 -11.35 -15.14 8.63
N ASP A 109 -10.10 -15.23 8.17
CA ASP A 109 -9.06 -16.07 8.79
C ASP A 109 -8.26 -15.36 9.89
N LYS A 110 -8.68 -14.14 10.26
CA LYS A 110 -8.10 -13.34 11.36
C LYS A 110 -6.58 -13.18 11.25
N LEU A 111 -6.06 -12.98 10.04
CA LEU A 111 -4.64 -12.69 9.82
C LEU A 111 -4.29 -11.36 10.53
N PRO A 112 -3.34 -11.34 11.50
CA PRO A 112 -2.98 -10.11 12.18
C PRO A 112 -2.47 -9.04 11.22
N GLY A 113 -2.86 -7.79 11.45
CA GLY A 113 -2.54 -6.64 10.58
C GLY A 113 -3.58 -6.36 9.49
N VAL A 114 -4.44 -7.32 9.12
CA VAL A 114 -5.51 -7.12 8.13
C VAL A 114 -6.80 -6.70 8.83
N ARG A 115 -7.19 -5.43 8.68
CA ARG A 115 -8.37 -4.84 9.34
C ARG A 115 -9.64 -4.82 8.49
N MET A 116 -9.53 -5.06 7.19
CA MET A 116 -10.67 -5.13 6.28
C MET A 116 -10.47 -6.20 5.22
N ALA A 117 -11.58 -6.73 4.70
CA ALA A 117 -11.55 -7.42 3.43
C ALA A 117 -11.46 -6.38 2.31
N SER A 118 -10.51 -6.53 1.38
CA SER A 118 -10.39 -5.66 0.20
C SER A 118 -10.34 -6.48 -1.08
N GLY A 119 -10.08 -5.84 -2.23
CA GLY A 119 -10.06 -6.47 -3.55
C GLY A 119 -11.16 -5.95 -4.48
N SER A 120 -12.35 -5.67 -3.96
CA SER A 120 -13.29 -4.79 -4.65
C SER A 120 -12.76 -3.36 -4.54
N LEU A 121 -12.32 -2.80 -5.67
CA LEU A 121 -11.77 -1.45 -5.73
C LEU A 121 -12.81 -0.41 -5.24
N GLY A 122 -12.31 0.69 -4.66
CA GLY A 122 -13.11 1.81 -4.16
C GLY A 122 -13.62 1.67 -2.73
N GLN A 123 -13.52 0.48 -2.13
CA GLN A 123 -14.10 0.23 -0.79
C GLN A 123 -13.21 0.73 0.36
N GLY A 124 -11.87 0.68 0.20
CA GLY A 124 -10.94 0.93 1.28
C GLY A 124 -10.96 2.37 1.79
N LEU A 125 -11.14 3.36 0.92
CA LEU A 125 -11.25 4.76 1.35
C LEU A 125 -12.46 4.99 2.24
N SER A 126 -13.62 4.40 1.91
CA SER A 126 -14.81 4.50 2.74
C SER A 126 -14.61 3.86 4.11
N VAL A 127 -14.00 2.67 4.16
CA VAL A 127 -13.71 1.97 5.43
C VAL A 127 -12.71 2.76 6.29
N ALA A 128 -11.63 3.26 5.68
CA ALA A 128 -10.63 4.09 6.35
C ALA A 128 -11.24 5.39 6.89
N THR A 129 -12.14 6.03 6.12
CA THR A 129 -12.87 7.23 6.55
C THR A 129 -13.75 6.94 7.78
N GLY A 130 -14.44 5.80 7.80
CA GLY A 130 -15.21 5.36 8.97
C GLY A 130 -14.34 5.12 10.21
N ALA A 131 -13.19 4.46 10.04
CA ALA A 131 -12.25 4.21 11.12
C ALA A 131 -11.65 5.52 11.68
N ALA A 132 -11.27 6.45 10.80
CA ALA A 132 -10.76 7.77 11.18
C ALA A 132 -11.81 8.59 11.95
N GLN A 133 -13.07 8.57 11.48
CA GLN A 133 -14.20 9.19 12.17
C GLN A 133 -14.43 8.59 13.56
N ALA A 134 -14.34 7.26 13.70
CA ALA A 134 -14.48 6.58 14.99
C ALA A 134 -13.37 6.99 15.98
N LYS A 135 -12.12 7.09 15.52
CA LYS A 135 -11.01 7.61 16.35
C LYS A 135 -11.30 9.02 16.87
N LYS A 136 -11.75 9.93 15.99
CA LYS A 136 -12.14 11.29 16.41
C LYS A 136 -13.25 11.30 17.46
N LEU A 137 -14.28 10.48 17.29
CA LEU A 137 -15.38 10.35 18.27
C LEU A 137 -14.89 9.81 19.62
N ASN A 138 -13.82 9.03 19.63
CA ASN A 138 -13.20 8.46 20.82
C ASN A 138 -12.10 9.36 21.43
N ASN A 139 -11.86 10.56 20.89
CA ASN A 139 -10.73 11.43 21.25
C ASN A 139 -9.36 10.75 21.07
N ASP A 140 -9.26 9.85 20.10
CA ASP A 140 -8.02 9.21 19.67
C ASP A 140 -7.42 10.02 18.51
N ASN A 141 -6.24 10.61 18.74
CA ASN A 141 -5.56 11.49 17.78
C ASN A 141 -4.66 10.75 16.79
N HIS A 142 -4.63 9.41 16.82
CA HIS A 142 -3.82 8.63 15.88
C HIS A 142 -4.40 8.72 14.45
N LEU A 143 -3.51 8.53 13.49
CA LEU A 143 -3.78 8.69 12.08
C LEU A 143 -4.31 7.40 11.46
N VAL A 144 -5.10 7.55 10.42
CA VAL A 144 -5.53 6.45 9.57
C VAL A 144 -4.95 6.65 8.18
N TYR A 145 -4.26 5.64 7.69
CA TYR A 145 -3.65 5.59 6.37
C TYR A 145 -4.45 4.64 5.47
N VAL A 146 -4.59 5.00 4.20
CA VAL A 146 -5.14 4.12 3.18
C VAL A 146 -4.31 4.23 1.91
N LEU A 147 -4.04 3.11 1.26
CA LEU A 147 -3.42 3.06 -0.07
C LEU A 147 -4.45 2.65 -1.11
N MET A 148 -4.55 3.44 -2.19
CA MET A 148 -5.41 3.24 -3.35
C MET A 148 -4.57 3.25 -4.62
N GLY A 149 -5.07 2.64 -5.69
CA GLY A 149 -4.51 2.82 -7.04
C GLY A 149 -5.09 4.05 -7.75
N ASP A 150 -4.38 4.59 -8.74
CA ASP A 150 -4.93 5.61 -9.64
C ASP A 150 -6.10 5.06 -10.49
N GLY A 151 -5.97 3.87 -11.09
CA GLY A 151 -7.08 3.21 -11.80
C GLY A 151 -8.30 2.93 -10.89
N GLU A 152 -8.07 2.69 -9.61
CA GLU A 152 -9.14 2.53 -8.61
C GLU A 152 -9.97 3.81 -8.41
N LEU A 153 -9.39 5.00 -8.62
CA LEU A 153 -10.13 6.27 -8.52
C LEU A 153 -11.23 6.41 -9.58
N GLN A 154 -11.28 5.53 -10.59
CA GLN A 154 -12.39 5.50 -11.55
C GLN A 154 -13.69 5.03 -10.89
N GLU A 155 -13.63 4.37 -9.73
CA GLU A 155 -14.81 3.98 -8.97
C GLU A 155 -15.52 5.17 -8.31
N GLY A 156 -16.84 5.24 -8.52
CA GLY A 156 -17.74 6.25 -7.94
C GLY A 156 -17.60 6.39 -6.42
N GLN A 157 -17.42 5.25 -5.75
CA GLN A 157 -17.35 5.12 -4.30
C GLN A 157 -16.24 5.98 -3.66
N ASN A 158 -15.10 6.13 -4.34
CA ASN A 158 -14.00 6.94 -3.83
C ASN A 158 -14.40 8.42 -3.72
N TRP A 159 -15.11 8.94 -4.72
CA TRP A 159 -15.55 10.34 -4.75
C TRP A 159 -16.59 10.64 -3.67
N GLU A 160 -17.49 9.70 -3.40
CA GLU A 160 -18.43 9.80 -2.27
C GLU A 160 -17.70 9.86 -0.93
N ALA A 161 -16.67 9.01 -0.74
CA ALA A 161 -15.85 9.02 0.46
C ALA A 161 -15.03 10.31 0.60
N MET A 162 -14.46 10.83 -0.49
CA MET A 162 -13.73 12.12 -0.50
C MET A 162 -14.64 13.27 -0.07
N MET A 163 -15.86 13.33 -0.62
CA MET A 163 -16.87 14.33 -0.27
C MET A 163 -17.23 14.26 1.21
N TYR A 164 -17.50 13.05 1.73
CA TYR A 164 -17.87 12.84 3.12
C TYR A 164 -16.74 13.22 4.08
N ALA A 165 -15.52 12.76 3.83
CA ALA A 165 -14.37 12.99 4.70
C ALA A 165 -14.10 14.49 4.90
N SER A 166 -14.17 15.28 3.83
CA SER A 166 -14.05 16.74 3.92
C SER A 166 -15.24 17.36 4.66
N ALA A 167 -16.48 17.04 4.26
CA ALA A 167 -17.68 17.60 4.89
C ALA A 167 -17.79 17.34 6.39
N LYS A 168 -17.18 16.24 6.88
CA LYS A 168 -17.12 15.87 8.29
C LYS A 168 -15.79 16.19 8.98
N LYS A 169 -14.87 16.88 8.28
CA LYS A 169 -13.55 17.26 8.81
C LYS A 169 -12.79 16.06 9.38
N VAL A 170 -12.76 14.96 8.65
CA VAL A 170 -12.04 13.73 9.00
C VAL A 170 -10.55 13.94 8.72
N ASP A 171 -9.94 14.86 9.47
CA ASP A 171 -8.60 15.40 9.28
C ASP A 171 -7.47 14.54 9.84
N ASN A 172 -7.79 13.41 10.48
CA ASN A 172 -6.84 12.37 10.88
C ASN A 172 -6.70 11.25 9.82
N LEU A 173 -7.16 11.49 8.60
CA LEU A 173 -7.05 10.59 7.46
C LEU A 173 -5.96 11.06 6.48
N ILE A 174 -5.03 10.17 6.17
CA ILE A 174 -4.03 10.34 5.10
C ILE A 174 -4.27 9.28 4.03
N ALA A 175 -4.87 9.69 2.92
CA ALA A 175 -5.11 8.83 1.77
C ALA A 175 -3.93 8.91 0.79
N THR A 176 -3.44 7.77 0.35
CA THR A 176 -2.33 7.66 -0.59
C THR A 176 -2.86 7.10 -1.90
N VAL A 177 -2.56 7.77 -3.00
CA VAL A 177 -2.78 7.24 -4.34
C VAL A 177 -1.43 6.77 -4.86
N ASP A 178 -1.35 5.53 -5.31
CA ASP A 178 -0.25 5.04 -6.14
C ASP A 178 -0.49 5.53 -7.59
N LEU A 179 0.17 6.63 -7.97
CA LEU A 179 0.11 7.22 -9.31
C LEU A 179 1.21 6.61 -10.18
N ASN A 180 1.02 5.36 -10.58
CA ASN A 180 1.95 4.64 -11.46
C ASN A 180 1.56 4.71 -12.96
N GLY A 181 0.38 5.27 -13.26
CA GLY A 181 -0.11 5.54 -14.61
C GLY A 181 -0.62 4.31 -15.36
N LYS A 182 -0.75 3.15 -14.73
CA LYS A 182 -1.01 1.86 -15.39
C LYS A 182 -2.14 1.08 -14.73
N GLN A 183 -3.02 0.53 -15.54
CA GLN A 183 -4.07 -0.42 -15.13
C GLN A 183 -4.09 -1.65 -16.03
N ILE A 184 -5.03 -2.59 -15.82
CA ILE A 184 -5.03 -3.90 -16.47
C ILE A 184 -4.89 -3.80 -17.99
N ASP A 185 -5.73 -2.96 -18.62
CA ASP A 185 -5.85 -2.85 -20.08
C ASP A 185 -4.92 -1.80 -20.71
N GLY A 186 -4.02 -1.17 -19.94
CA GLY A 186 -3.07 -0.20 -20.47
C GLY A 186 -2.82 1.02 -19.58
N PRO A 187 -2.23 2.09 -20.13
CA PRO A 187 -2.08 3.37 -19.45
C PRO A 187 -3.43 3.94 -19.02
N THR A 188 -3.49 4.55 -17.83
CA THR A 188 -4.74 5.16 -17.33
C THR A 188 -5.22 6.31 -18.21
N GLU A 189 -4.29 7.03 -18.87
CA GLU A 189 -4.62 8.11 -19.81
C GLU A 189 -5.35 7.64 -21.08
N ASP A 190 -5.11 6.40 -21.51
CA ASP A 190 -5.70 5.82 -22.71
C ASP A 190 -7.03 5.11 -22.39
N VAL A 191 -7.09 4.38 -21.28
CA VAL A 191 -8.27 3.58 -20.94
C VAL A 191 -9.39 4.43 -20.36
N LEU A 192 -9.09 5.24 -19.33
CA LEU A 192 -10.04 6.20 -18.76
C LEU A 192 -9.31 7.31 -18.00
N ASN A 193 -9.05 8.39 -18.74
CA ASN A 193 -8.23 9.50 -18.26
C ASN A 193 -8.90 10.24 -17.09
N LEU A 194 -8.20 10.32 -15.95
CA LEU A 194 -8.64 11.05 -14.76
C LEU A 194 -8.32 12.55 -14.82
N GLY A 195 -7.55 13.02 -15.80
CA GLY A 195 -7.00 14.37 -15.84
C GLY A 195 -6.15 14.67 -14.60
N SER A 196 -6.21 15.90 -14.10
CA SER A 196 -5.50 16.25 -12.86
C SER A 196 -6.18 15.61 -11.64
N VAL A 197 -5.55 14.56 -11.10
CA VAL A 197 -5.95 13.93 -9.82
C VAL A 197 -5.83 14.94 -8.68
N LYS A 198 -4.74 15.74 -8.65
CA LYS A 198 -4.55 16.83 -7.69
C LYS A 198 -5.74 17.79 -7.66
N ALA A 199 -6.12 18.35 -8.81
CA ALA A 199 -7.21 19.31 -8.89
C ALA A 199 -8.55 18.72 -8.43
N LYS A 200 -8.76 17.41 -8.62
CA LYS A 200 -9.95 16.72 -8.11
C LYS A 200 -9.94 16.67 -6.58
N PHE A 201 -8.86 16.20 -5.95
CA PHE A 201 -8.77 16.20 -4.49
C PHE A 201 -8.91 17.61 -3.90
N GLU A 202 -8.25 18.62 -4.49
CA GLU A 202 -8.39 20.02 -4.08
C GLU A 202 -9.85 20.51 -4.20
N ALA A 203 -10.56 20.14 -5.27
CA ALA A 203 -11.97 20.47 -5.45
C ALA A 203 -12.91 19.79 -4.42
N PHE A 204 -12.53 18.62 -3.90
CA PHE A 204 -13.19 17.97 -2.76
C PHE A 204 -12.74 18.53 -1.40
N ASP A 205 -11.97 19.62 -1.39
CA ASP A 205 -11.46 20.31 -0.19
C ASP A 205 -10.51 19.44 0.66
N TRP A 206 -9.60 18.73 -0.02
CA TRP A 206 -8.49 17.99 0.59
C TRP A 206 -7.18 18.78 0.50
N GLU A 207 -6.29 18.61 1.48
CA GLU A 207 -4.88 18.98 1.34
C GLU A 207 -4.18 17.97 0.42
N VAL A 208 -3.32 18.42 -0.50
CA VAL A 208 -2.57 17.54 -1.39
C VAL A 208 -1.07 17.73 -1.20
N VAL A 209 -0.36 16.60 -1.02
CA VAL A 209 1.11 16.51 -1.00
C VAL A 209 1.55 15.62 -2.16
N GLU A 210 2.53 16.07 -2.94
CA GLU A 210 3.06 15.32 -4.09
C GLU A 210 4.45 14.76 -3.76
N VAL A 211 4.60 13.44 -3.87
CA VAL A 211 5.88 12.74 -3.75
C VAL A 211 6.27 12.25 -5.14
N LEU A 212 7.04 13.07 -5.85
CA LEU A 212 7.42 12.82 -7.25
C LEU A 212 8.39 11.63 -7.41
N LYS A 213 9.07 11.22 -6.34
CA LYS A 213 9.97 10.06 -6.31
C LYS A 213 9.44 9.04 -5.30
N GLY A 214 8.32 8.40 -5.62
CA GLY A 214 7.65 7.43 -4.75
C GLY A 214 8.37 6.09 -4.59
N ASN A 215 9.49 5.90 -5.29
CA ASN A 215 10.41 4.78 -5.12
C ASN A 215 11.75 5.20 -4.46
N ASP A 216 11.79 6.38 -3.84
CA ASP A 216 12.94 6.86 -3.07
C ASP A 216 12.54 7.04 -1.59
N ILE A 217 13.18 6.28 -0.70
CA ILE A 217 12.79 6.20 0.72
C ILE A 217 12.87 7.57 1.40
N ASP A 218 13.90 8.37 1.13
CA ASP A 218 14.07 9.67 1.77
C ASP A 218 13.00 10.67 1.28
N SER A 219 12.64 10.63 -0.01
CA SER A 219 11.54 11.42 -0.57
C SER A 219 10.18 11.03 0.04
N ILE A 220 9.94 9.73 0.25
CA ILE A 220 8.73 9.23 0.94
C ILE A 220 8.70 9.74 2.38
N ILE A 221 9.81 9.65 3.12
CA ILE A 221 9.88 10.14 4.50
C ILE A 221 9.53 11.62 4.54
N ALA A 222 10.18 12.45 3.72
CA ALA A 222 9.94 13.88 3.68
C ALA A 222 8.48 14.22 3.33
N GLY A 223 7.91 13.56 2.31
CA GLY A 223 6.52 13.78 1.90
C GLY A 223 5.51 13.38 2.98
N TYR A 224 5.74 12.28 3.70
CA TYR A 224 4.84 11.86 4.78
C TYR A 224 5.01 12.68 6.06
N GLU A 225 6.20 13.22 6.33
CA GLU A 225 6.38 14.21 7.40
C GLU A 225 5.60 15.50 7.10
N GLU A 226 5.60 15.96 5.85
CA GLU A 226 4.75 17.07 5.42
C GLU A 226 3.26 16.73 5.54
N ALA A 227 2.83 15.56 5.05
CA ALA A 227 1.44 15.13 5.12
C ALA A 227 0.93 15.06 6.58
N LYS A 228 1.74 14.51 7.49
CA LYS A 228 1.42 14.48 8.93
C LYS A 228 1.34 15.87 9.53
N ALA A 229 2.20 16.79 9.13
CA ALA A 229 2.15 18.17 9.59
C ALA A 229 0.89 18.90 9.11
N LYS A 230 0.22 18.43 8.05
CA LYS A 230 -1.07 18.94 7.55
C LYS A 230 -2.29 18.27 8.20
N ALA A 231 -2.14 17.06 8.74
CA ALA A 231 -3.22 16.36 9.43
C ALA A 231 -3.68 17.09 10.72
N GLY A 232 -4.92 16.84 11.15
CA GLY A 232 -5.54 17.42 12.34
C GLY A 232 -5.94 18.91 12.19
N LYS A 233 -5.96 19.44 10.97
CA LYS A 233 -6.20 20.87 10.67
C LYS A 233 -7.53 21.13 9.97
N GLY A 234 -8.52 20.27 10.17
CA GLY A 234 -9.87 20.41 9.63
C GLY A 234 -10.09 19.87 8.22
N LYS A 235 -9.03 19.45 7.52
CA LYS A 235 -9.10 18.79 6.20
C LYS A 235 -8.36 17.45 6.20
N PRO A 236 -8.88 16.41 5.51
CA PRO A 236 -8.12 15.21 5.21
C PRO A 236 -6.95 15.51 4.24
N VAL A 237 -5.94 14.64 4.24
CA VAL A 237 -4.74 14.80 3.41
C VAL A 237 -4.66 13.70 2.37
N CYS A 238 -4.39 14.08 1.12
CA CYS A 238 -4.05 13.16 0.04
C CYS A 238 -2.55 13.25 -0.27
N VAL A 239 -1.88 12.11 -0.33
CA VAL A 239 -0.52 11.97 -0.85
C VAL A 239 -0.61 11.37 -2.25
N LEU A 240 -0.18 12.13 -3.25
CA LEU A 240 0.01 11.64 -4.61
C LEU A 240 1.42 11.07 -4.70
N LEU A 241 1.53 9.74 -4.64
CA LEU A 241 2.80 9.02 -4.65
C LEU A 241 3.09 8.54 -6.08
N HIS A 242 4.07 9.15 -6.73
CA HIS A 242 4.46 8.78 -8.10
C HIS A 242 5.41 7.59 -8.06
N THR A 243 4.94 6.40 -8.45
CA THR A 243 5.75 5.18 -8.46
C THR A 243 5.90 4.61 -9.86
N GLU A 244 6.84 3.68 -10.02
CA GLU A 244 6.95 2.84 -11.21
C GLU A 244 6.43 1.43 -10.91
N MET A 245 5.40 1.00 -11.64
CA MET A 245 4.94 -0.39 -11.59
C MET A 245 6.11 -1.33 -11.92
N GLY A 246 6.32 -2.37 -11.12
CA GLY A 246 7.43 -3.30 -11.32
C GLY A 246 8.80 -2.79 -10.83
N ASN A 247 8.85 -1.67 -10.11
CA ASN A 247 10.10 -1.05 -9.66
C ASN A 247 11.08 -2.04 -8.99
N GLY A 248 12.32 -2.04 -9.46
CA GLY A 248 13.39 -2.94 -9.01
C GLY A 248 13.48 -4.26 -9.79
N VAL A 249 12.69 -4.42 -10.86
CA VAL A 249 12.85 -5.51 -11.83
C VAL A 249 12.73 -4.95 -13.25
N ASP A 250 13.84 -4.85 -13.98
CA ASP A 250 13.94 -4.07 -15.22
C ASP A 250 12.89 -4.45 -16.27
N PHE A 251 12.68 -5.74 -16.50
CA PHE A 251 11.71 -6.23 -17.49
C PHE A 251 10.25 -6.13 -17.04
N MET A 252 10.01 -5.76 -15.77
CA MET A 252 8.67 -5.52 -15.23
C MET A 252 8.26 -4.05 -15.26
N MET A 253 9.20 -3.13 -15.43
CA MET A 253 8.96 -1.69 -15.49
C MET A 253 8.54 -1.21 -16.88
N GLY A 254 7.89 -0.05 -16.94
CA GLY A 254 7.50 0.60 -18.19
C GLY A 254 6.33 -0.06 -18.92
N THR A 255 5.69 -1.07 -18.32
CA THR A 255 4.60 -1.82 -18.95
C THR A 255 3.52 -2.23 -17.96
N HIS A 256 2.27 -2.32 -18.41
CA HIS A 256 1.16 -2.84 -17.62
C HIS A 256 1.08 -4.38 -17.62
N ALA A 257 1.88 -5.06 -18.47
CA ALA A 257 1.82 -6.51 -18.66
C ALA A 257 2.07 -7.33 -17.38
N TRP A 258 2.69 -6.71 -16.38
CA TRP A 258 3.01 -7.31 -15.08
C TRP A 258 2.02 -6.95 -13.98
N HIS A 259 0.88 -6.34 -14.33
CA HIS A 259 -0.19 -6.03 -13.39
C HIS A 259 -0.66 -7.29 -12.63
N GLY A 260 -0.98 -8.37 -13.36
CA GLY A 260 -1.53 -9.61 -12.79
C GLY A 260 -0.86 -10.91 -13.27
N LYS A 261 0.36 -10.81 -13.81
CA LYS A 261 1.10 -11.94 -14.39
C LYS A 261 2.24 -12.37 -13.48
N ALA A 262 2.32 -13.67 -13.16
CA ALA A 262 3.47 -14.23 -12.45
C ALA A 262 4.67 -14.44 -13.40
N PRO A 263 5.91 -14.29 -12.93
CA PRO A 263 7.10 -14.58 -13.72
C PRO A 263 7.25 -16.10 -13.95
N SER A 264 7.88 -16.48 -15.06
CA SER A 264 8.36 -17.86 -15.27
C SER A 264 9.61 -18.15 -14.41
N ASP A 265 10.09 -19.40 -14.40
CA ASP A 265 11.32 -19.79 -13.68
C ASP A 265 12.53 -18.94 -14.10
N ALA A 266 12.74 -18.76 -15.41
CA ALA A 266 13.86 -17.96 -15.93
C ALA A 266 13.72 -16.47 -15.57
N GLN A 267 12.48 -15.94 -15.58
CA GLN A 267 12.21 -14.56 -15.20
C GLN A 267 12.37 -14.35 -13.69
N LEU A 268 11.98 -15.33 -12.88
CA LEU A 268 12.22 -15.31 -11.43
C LEU A 268 13.72 -15.29 -11.14
N GLU A 269 14.49 -16.19 -11.75
CA GLU A 269 15.95 -16.25 -11.56
C GLU A 269 16.60 -14.90 -11.88
N GLU A 270 16.23 -14.29 -13.01
CA GLU A 270 16.72 -12.97 -13.40
C GLU A 270 16.30 -11.87 -12.42
N ALA A 271 15.04 -11.84 -12.00
CA ALA A 271 14.55 -10.84 -11.05
C ALA A 271 15.22 -10.97 -9.66
N LEU A 272 15.57 -12.19 -9.23
CA LEU A 272 16.29 -12.44 -7.97
C LEU A 272 17.78 -12.09 -8.07
N LYS A 273 18.39 -12.07 -9.25
CA LYS A 273 19.75 -11.53 -9.45
C LYS A 273 19.78 -10.02 -9.27
N GLN A 274 18.74 -9.33 -9.74
CA GLN A 274 18.58 -7.88 -9.56
C GLN A 274 18.25 -7.51 -8.11
N ASN A 275 17.67 -8.45 -7.34
CA ASN A 275 17.30 -8.27 -5.94
C ASN A 275 18.00 -9.32 -5.08
N PRO A 276 19.32 -9.18 -4.79
CA PRO A 276 20.06 -10.17 -4.03
C PRO A 276 19.48 -10.36 -2.62
N GLU A 277 19.63 -11.58 -2.08
CA GLU A 277 19.21 -11.88 -0.72
C GLU A 277 19.94 -10.96 0.28
N THR A 278 19.21 -10.51 1.28
CA THR A 278 19.72 -9.60 2.31
C THR A 278 19.91 -10.32 3.64
N SER A 279 20.38 -9.59 4.66
CA SER A 279 20.52 -10.10 6.03
C SER A 279 19.23 -10.65 6.64
N PHE A 280 18.07 -10.26 6.10
CA PHE A 280 16.76 -10.74 6.54
C PHE A 280 16.43 -12.17 6.12
N GLY A 281 17.10 -12.68 5.09
CA GLY A 281 16.91 -14.02 4.59
C GLY A 281 15.58 -14.27 3.88
N ASP A 282 15.65 -15.28 3.03
CA ASP A 282 14.52 -15.90 2.37
C ASP A 282 13.69 -16.76 3.34
N TYR A 283 12.37 -16.84 3.11
CA TYR A 283 11.45 -17.68 3.89
C TYR A 283 11.35 -19.12 3.38
#